data_AF-A0A4S0V0U8-F1
#
_entry.id   AF-A0A4S0V0U8-F1
#
_cell.length_a   1.000
_cell.length_b   1.000
_cell.length_c   1.000
_cell.angle_alpha   90.00
_cell.angle_beta   90.00
_cell.angle_gamma   90.00
#
_symmetry.space_group_name_H-M   'P 1'
#
loop_
_entity.id
_entity.type
_entity.pdbx_description
1 polymer ?
#
loop_
_entity_poly.entity_id
_entity_poly.type
_entity_poly.pdbx_seq_one_letter_code
_entity_poly.pdbx_strand_id
1 'polypeptide(L)' 'DGGTGLDAIGRLRAVYGQDLPCVLVTADRSSEVRTAAGQLDVPVINKPLKPAVLRSMMARVRALATAAE' A
#
# COMPACT_ATOMS: atom_id res chain seq x y z
N ASP A 1 15.79 10.91 -9.98
CA ASP A 1 14.41 10.59 -9.60
C ASP A 1 14.30 10.46 -8.10
N GLY A 2 13.45 11.28 -7.45
CA GLY A 2 13.36 11.43 -6.00
C GLY A 2 11.95 11.23 -5.42
N GLY A 3 11.11 10.45 -6.09
CA GLY A 3 9.74 10.17 -5.63
C GLY A 3 9.68 8.98 -4.67
N THR A 4 8.76 9.04 -3.71
CA THR A 4 8.48 7.97 -2.75
C THR A 4 7.46 6.96 -3.30
N GLY A 5 7.35 5.81 -2.64
CA GLY A 5 6.28 4.84 -2.94
C GLY A 5 4.87 5.41 -2.71
N LEU A 6 4.70 6.33 -1.76
CA LEU A 6 3.41 6.99 -1.52
C LEU A 6 3.06 7.96 -2.67
N ASP A 7 4.05 8.68 -3.21
CA ASP A 7 3.83 9.52 -4.39
C ASP A 7 3.42 8.69 -5.61
N ALA A 8 4.01 7.51 -5.76
CA ALA A 8 3.65 6.58 -6.81
C ALA A 8 2.19 6.10 -6.65
N ILE A 9 1.77 5.75 -5.44
CA ILE A 9 0.38 5.36 -5.15
C ILE A 9 -0.60 6.48 -5.49
N GLY A 10 -0.29 7.72 -5.09
CA GLY A 10 -1.14 8.88 -5.40
C GLY A 10 -1.33 9.06 -6.91
N ARG A 11 -0.24 8.95 -7.68
CA ARG A 11 -0.31 9.00 -9.15
C ARG A 11 -1.12 7.85 -9.76
N LEU A 12 -0.95 6.63 -9.25
CA LEU A 12 -1.72 5.47 -9.72
C LEU A 12 -3.21 5.64 -9.45
N ARG A 13 -3.60 6.10 -8.27
CA ARG A 13 -5.01 6.36 -7.94
C ARG A 13 -5.62 7.50 -8.74
N ALA A 14 -4.84 8.51 -9.10
CA ALA A 14 -5.29 9.57 -9.99
C ALA A 14 -5.64 9.05 -11.40
N VAL A 15 -4.97 7.98 -11.86
CA VAL A 15 -5.17 7.39 -13.19
C VAL A 15 -6.22 6.27 -13.19
N TYR A 16 -6.20 5.41 -12.17
CA TYR A 16 -6.98 4.17 -12.12
C TYR A 16 -8.15 4.20 -11.12
N GLY A 17 -8.34 5.30 -10.39
CA GLY A 17 -9.39 5.46 -9.38
C GLY A 17 -8.86 5.43 -7.95
N GLN A 18 -9.53 6.16 -7.05
CA GLN A 18 -9.12 6.28 -5.64
C GLN A 18 -9.19 4.95 -4.89
N ASP A 19 -10.10 4.07 -5.31
CA ASP A 19 -10.30 2.76 -4.69
C ASP A 19 -9.25 1.72 -5.10
N LEU A 20 -8.28 2.08 -5.97
CA LEU A 20 -7.19 1.18 -6.35
C LEU A 20 -6.49 0.65 -5.09
N PRO A 21 -6.54 -0.68 -4.84
CA PRO A 21 -5.93 -1.26 -3.67
C PRO A 21 -4.40 -1.20 -3.74
N CYS A 22 -3.79 -0.62 -2.71
CA CYS A 22 -2.35 -0.44 -2.63
C CYS A 22 -1.81 -0.92 -1.27
N VAL A 23 -0.55 -1.36 -1.25
CA VAL A 23 0.18 -1.71 -0.02
C VAL A 23 1.62 -1.21 -0.17
N LEU A 24 2.12 -0.48 0.83
CA LEU A 24 3.49 0.00 0.85
C LEU A 24 4.41 -1.06 1.48
N VAL A 25 5.45 -1.49 0.76
CA VAL A 25 6.49 -2.38 1.30
C VAL A 25 7.80 -1.60 1.46
N THR A 26 8.24 -1.34 2.69
CA THR A 26 9.39 -0.47 2.96
C THR A 26 10.36 -1.05 3.99
N ALA A 27 11.64 -0.69 3.91
CA ALA A 27 12.61 -0.94 4.98
C ALA A 27 12.53 0.14 6.08
N ASP A 28 11.90 1.27 5.78
CA ASP A 28 11.70 2.37 6.71
C ASP A 28 10.66 2.00 7.77
N ARG A 29 11.02 2.20 9.04
CA ARG A 29 10.18 1.89 10.22
C ARG A 29 9.71 3.14 10.94
N SER A 30 10.02 4.32 10.39
CA SER A 30 9.68 5.62 10.94
C SER A 30 8.18 5.79 11.16
N SER A 31 7.83 6.55 12.19
CA SER A 31 6.45 6.96 12.47
C SER A 31 5.87 7.81 11.35
N GLU A 32 6.73 8.63 10.73
CA GLU A 32 6.44 9.55 9.66
C GLU A 32 5.89 8.79 8.44
N VAL A 33 6.55 7.70 8.03
CA VAL A 33 6.06 6.86 6.93
C VAL A 33 4.75 6.17 7.28
N ARG A 34 4.57 5.72 8.53
CA ARG A 34 3.31 5.11 8.96
C ARG A 34 2.15 6.10 8.96
N THR A 35 2.37 7.31 9.45
CA THR A 35 1.37 8.38 9.46
C THR A 35 1.01 8.79 8.04
N ALA A 36 2.00 9.03 7.18
CA ALA A 36 1.76 9.41 5.79
C ALA A 36 1.02 8.31 5.00
N ALA A 37 1.36 7.05 5.22
CA ALA A 37 0.65 5.93 4.60
C ALA A 37 -0.79 5.80 5.14
N GLY A 38 -0.99 6.01 6.44
CA GLY A 38 -2.31 6.01 7.08
C GLY A 38 -3.24 7.09 6.55
N GLN A 39 -2.73 8.31 6.28
CA GLN A 39 -3.50 9.39 5.65
C GLN A 39 -4.00 9.06 4.25
N LEU A 40 -3.37 8.10 3.58
CA LEU A 40 -3.74 7.61 2.26
C LEU A 40 -4.49 6.28 2.33
N ASP A 41 -4.86 5.78 3.51
CA ASP A 41 -5.43 4.44 3.69
C ASP A 41 -4.58 3.33 3.04
N VAL A 42 -3.24 3.49 3.10
CA VAL A 42 -2.27 2.55 2.58
C VAL A 42 -1.67 1.72 3.72
N PRO A 43 -1.93 0.42 3.78
CA PRO A 43 -1.26 -0.50 4.70
C PRO A 43 0.25 -0.54 4.44
N VAL A 44 1.03 -0.62 5.51
CA VAL A 44 2.50 -0.73 5.44
C VAL A 44 2.96 -2.13 5.87
N ILE A 45 3.82 -2.75 5.06
CA ILE A 45 4.57 -3.96 5.44
C ILE A 45 6.06 -3.62 5.48
N ASN A 46 6.70 -3.95 6.61
CA ASN A 46 8.14 -3.74 6.76
C ASN A 46 8.94 -4.89 6.15
N LYS A 47 10.08 -4.55 5.55
CA LYS A 47 11.10 -5.52 5.13
C LYS A 47 11.89 -6.04 6.36
N PRO A 48 12.34 -7.32 6.35
CA PRO A 48 12.13 -8.33 5.32
C PRO A 48 10.71 -8.90 5.33
N LEU A 49 10.17 -9.15 4.14
CA LEU A 49 8.80 -9.64 3.96
C LEU A 49 8.73 -11.16 4.19
N LYS A 50 7.91 -11.59 5.15
CA LYS A 50 7.60 -13.01 5.33
C LYS A 50 6.59 -13.47 4.27
N PRO A 51 6.79 -14.62 3.60
CA PRO A 51 5.84 -15.12 2.59
C PRO A 51 4.40 -15.25 3.10
N ALA A 52 4.21 -15.68 4.35
CA ALA A 52 2.88 -15.79 4.94
C ALA A 52 2.14 -14.44 5.04
N VAL A 53 2.86 -13.37 5.41
CA VAL A 53 2.31 -12.01 5.50
C VAL A 53 1.91 -11.50 4.12
N LEU A 54 2.77 -11.70 3.12
CA LEU A 54 2.44 -11.31 1.74
C LEU A 54 1.19 -12.02 1.23
N ARG A 55 1.11 -13.35 1.40
CA ARG A 55 -0.06 -14.13 0.96
C ARG A 55 -1.35 -13.65 1.65
N SER A 56 -1.32 -13.42 2.96
CA SER A 56 -2.47 -12.91 3.70
C SER A 56 -2.90 -11.52 3.18
N MET A 57 -1.94 -10.65 2.90
CA MET A 57 -2.22 -9.31 2.37
C MET A 57 -2.77 -9.35 0.94
N MET A 58 -2.25 -10.21 0.07
CA MET A 58 -2.77 -10.40 -1.28
C MET A 58 -4.21 -10.95 -1.26
N ALA A 59 -4.51 -11.90 -0.36
CA ALA A 59 -5.87 -12.42 -0.19
C ALA A 59 -6.84 -11.31 0.27
N ARG A 60 -6.42 -10.48 1.22
CA ARG A 60 -7.23 -9.34 1.70
C ARG A 60 -7.48 -8.31 0.60
N VAL A 61 -6.45 -7.97 -0.18
CA VAL A 61 -6.56 -7.01 -1.29
C VAL A 61 -7.49 -7.52 -2.39
N ARG A 62 -7.41 -8.81 -2.74
CA ARG A 62 -8.30 -9.42 -3.72
C ARG A 62 -9.76 -9.33 -3.29
N ALA A 63 -10.06 -9.57 -2.00
CA ALA A 63 -11.42 -9.46 -1.47
C ALA A 63 -11.97 -8.03 -1.56
N LEU A 64 -11.12 -7.01 -1.35
CA LEU A 64 -11.50 -5.61 -1.46
C LEU A 64 -11.81 -5.21 -2.91
N ALA A 65 -11.01 -5.69 -3.88
CA ALA A 65 -11.22 -5.40 -5.30
C ALA A 65 -12.57 -5.94 -5.81
N THR A 66 -12.96 -7.15 -5.40
CA THR A 66 -14.26 -7.74 -5.75
C THR A 66 -15.46 -7.06 -5.09
N ALA A 67 -15.27 -6.28 -4.03
CA ALA A 67 -16.37 -5.56 -3.37
C ALA A 67 -16.63 -4.16 -3.96
N ALA A 68 -15.70 -3.68 -4.78
CA ALA A 68 -15.80 -2.39 -5.48
C ALA A 68 -16.31 -2.53 -6.94
N GLU A 69 -16.47 -3.77 -7.43
CA GLU A 69 -17.18 -4.12 -8.67
C GLU A 69 -18.70 -4.26 -8.41
#